data_AF-A0A250VCN6-F1
#
_entry.id   AF-A0A250VCN6-F1
#
_cell.length_a   1.000
_cell.length_b   1.000
_cell.length_c   1.000
_cell.angle_alpha   90.00
_cell.angle_beta   90.00
_cell.angle_gamma   90.00
#
_symmetry.space_group_name_H-M   'P 1'
#
loop_
_entity.id
_entity.type
_entity.pdbx_description
1 polymer ?
#
loop_
_entity_poly.entity_id
_entity_poly.type
_entity_poly.pdbx_seq_one_letter_code
_entity_poly.pdbx_strand_id
1 'polypeptide(L)'
;MDHRAPDRAVLTGERGEDMNCYDCPGTPGPAVAVCIRCGAALCRTHVHESHPPTQDISGTGRASHEKPARHITCGACRAAETS
;
A
#
# COMPACT_ATOMS: atom_id res chain seq x y z
N MET A 1 -43.08 -24.69 28.47
CA MET A 1 -42.37 -23.54 27.90
C MET A 1 -40.89 -23.85 27.96
N ASP A 2 -40.35 -24.49 26.93
CA ASP A 2 -38.92 -24.85 26.84
C ASP A 2 -38.20 -23.80 26.00
N HIS A 3 -37.39 -22.99 26.68
CA HIS A 3 -36.59 -21.94 26.04
C HIS A 3 -35.43 -22.57 25.26
N ARG A 4 -35.71 -22.84 23.98
CA ARG A 4 -34.83 -22.81 22.81
C ARG A 4 -33.42 -22.23 23.09
N ALA A 5 -32.40 -23.08 23.04
CA ALA A 5 -31.05 -22.66 22.67
C ALA A 5 -31.02 -22.31 21.17
N PRO A 6 -30.17 -21.37 20.72
CA PRO A 6 -28.78 -21.74 20.55
C PRO A 6 -27.77 -20.64 20.94
N ASP A 7 -26.59 -21.12 21.31
CA ASP A 7 -25.28 -20.58 20.96
C ASP A 7 -25.33 -19.31 20.09
N ARG A 8 -25.23 -18.13 20.73
CA ARG A 8 -24.93 -16.89 20.03
C ARG A 8 -23.45 -16.62 20.21
N ALA A 9 -22.63 -17.42 19.53
CA ALA A 9 -21.40 -16.95 18.93
C ALA A 9 -21.72 -15.62 18.22
N VAL A 10 -21.46 -14.52 18.92
CA VAL A 10 -21.45 -13.20 18.32
C VAL A 10 -20.21 -13.19 17.43
N LEU A 11 -20.37 -13.70 16.21
CA LEU A 11 -19.49 -13.47 15.08
C LEU A 11 -19.66 -11.99 14.70
N THR A 12 -19.09 -11.10 15.52
CA THR A 12 -19.00 -9.68 15.18
C THR A 12 -18.09 -9.55 13.97
N GLY A 13 -18.73 -9.32 12.83
CA GLY A 13 -18.11 -8.76 11.64
C GLY A 13 -17.34 -9.77 10.82
N GLU A 14 -17.93 -10.15 9.70
CA GLU A 14 -17.37 -9.80 8.39
C GLU A 14 -16.64 -8.43 8.42
N ARG A 15 -15.48 -8.38 9.08
CA ARG A 15 -14.53 -7.29 8.98
C ARG A 15 -14.10 -7.32 7.54
N GLY A 16 -14.55 -6.34 6.76
CA GLY A 16 -14.08 -6.12 5.41
C GLY A 16 -12.60 -6.45 5.36
N GLU A 17 -12.28 -7.42 4.52
CA GLU A 17 -10.96 -7.93 4.21
C GLU A 17 -10.19 -6.80 3.52
N ASP A 18 -9.96 -5.71 4.24
CA ASP A 18 -9.23 -4.57 3.77
C ASP A 18 -7.78 -5.03 3.72
N MET A 19 -7.21 -5.00 2.51
CA MET A 19 -5.84 -5.42 2.28
C MET A 19 -4.96 -4.80 3.37
N ASN A 20 -4.27 -5.66 4.10
CA ASN A 20 -3.51 -5.24 5.27
C ASN A 20 -2.08 -4.89 4.87
N CYS A 21 -1.45 -4.00 5.63
CA CYS A 21 -0.05 -3.68 5.39
C CYS A 21 0.84 -4.91 5.57
N TYR A 22 1.63 -5.21 4.54
CA TYR A 22 2.55 -6.34 4.53
C TYR A 22 3.78 -6.13 5.44
N ASP A 23 4.22 -4.88 5.63
CA ASP A 23 5.50 -4.54 6.29
C ASP A 23 5.38 -4.30 7.80
N CYS A 24 4.17 -4.36 8.36
CA CYS A 24 3.96 -4.11 9.80
C CYS A 24 4.55 -5.25 10.67
N PRO A 25 5.39 -4.95 11.68
CA PRO A 25 6.02 -5.97 12.55
C PRO A 25 5.07 -6.54 13.63
N GLY A 26 3.75 -6.50 13.43
CA GLY A 26 2.74 -6.85 14.42
C GLY A 26 1.34 -6.81 13.83
N THR A 27 0.36 -6.28 14.57
CA THR A 27 -1.00 -6.07 14.04
C THR A 27 -0.94 -5.17 12.81
N PRO A 28 -1.26 -5.66 11.60
CA PRO A 28 -1.12 -4.87 10.41
C PRO A 28 -2.23 -3.81 10.37
N GLY A 29 -1.84 -2.58 10.00
CA GLY A 29 -2.79 -1.50 9.75
C GLY A 29 -3.45 -1.62 8.38
N PRO A 30 -4.56 -0.91 8.14
CA PRO A 30 -5.24 -0.89 6.84
C PRO A 30 -4.29 -0.37 5.76
N ALA A 31 -4.22 -1.06 4.63
CA ALA A 31 -3.43 -0.60 3.50
C ALA A 31 -4.16 0.51 2.76
N VAL A 32 -3.41 1.53 2.39
CA VAL A 32 -3.91 2.69 1.65
C VAL A 32 -3.32 2.79 0.26
N ALA A 33 -2.31 1.97 -0.04
CA ALA A 33 -1.62 1.95 -1.32
C ALA A 33 -0.97 0.58 -1.57
N VAL A 34 -0.56 0.36 -2.82
CA VAL A 34 0.10 -0.86 -3.28
C VAL A 34 1.45 -0.48 -3.89
N CYS A 35 2.50 -1.21 -3.52
CA CYS A 35 3.82 -1.08 -4.12
C CYS A 35 3.76 -1.43 -5.61
N ILE A 36 4.16 -0.49 -6.48
CA ILE A 36 4.13 -0.70 -7.93
C ILE A 36 5.09 -1.80 -8.42
N ARG A 37 6.09 -2.13 -7.59
CA ARG A 37 7.20 -3.01 -7.98
C ARG A 37 7.00 -4.46 -7.57
N CYS A 38 6.42 -4.70 -6.39
CA CYS A 38 6.18 -6.06 -5.88
C CYS A 38 4.70 -6.36 -5.56
N GLY A 39 3.80 -5.38 -5.66
CA GLY A 39 2.38 -5.57 -5.37
C GLY A 39 2.03 -5.64 -3.87
N ALA A 40 2.98 -5.41 -2.98
CA ALA A 40 2.71 -5.41 -1.53
C ALA A 40 1.77 -4.25 -1.14
N ALA A 41 0.73 -4.57 -0.37
CA ALA A 41 -0.16 -3.57 0.22
C ALA A 41 0.52 -2.89 1.43
N LEU A 42 0.43 -1.57 1.52
CA LEU A 42 1.16 -0.76 2.50
C LEU A 42 0.24 0.23 3.21
N CYS A 43 0.44 0.38 4.53
CA CYS A 43 -0.19 1.45 5.31
C CYS A 43 0.56 2.79 5.10
N ARG A 44 -0.02 3.88 5.61
CA ARG A 44 0.56 5.23 5.56
C ARG A 44 1.97 5.34 6.17
N THR A 45 2.34 4.43 7.06
CA THR A 45 3.65 4.42 7.72
C THR A 45 4.73 3.74 6.88
N HIS A 46 4.37 2.67 6.14
CA HIS A 46 5.32 1.86 5.36
C HIS A 46 5.28 2.15 3.87
N VAL A 47 4.41 3.07 3.44
CA VAL A 47 4.36 3.55 2.06
C VAL A 47 5.47 4.58 1.83
N HIS A 48 6.27 4.39 0.79
CA HIS A 48 7.23 5.39 0.35
C HIS A 48 6.77 5.99 -0.97
N GLU A 49 6.53 7.30 -0.95
CA GLU A 49 6.34 8.10 -2.16
C GLU A 49 7.71 8.60 -2.64
N SER A 50 8.07 8.25 -3.86
CA SER A 50 9.21 8.81 -4.58
C SER A 50 8.68 9.67 -5.72
N HIS A 51 9.12 10.92 -5.79
CA HIS A 51 8.91 11.77 -6.95
C HIS A 51 10.21 11.70 -7.73
N PRO A 52 10.32 10.88 -8.80
CA PRO A 52 11.52 10.93 -9.62
C PRO A 52 11.68 12.38 -10.10
N PRO A 53 12.83 13.02 -9.86
CA PRO A 53 13.07 14.33 -10.43
C PRO A 53 12.92 14.16 -11.94
N THR A 54 12.02 14.92 -12.55
CA THR A 54 11.90 14.99 -14.00
C THR A 54 13.25 15.46 -14.52
N GLN A 55 14.12 14.54 -14.91
CA GLN A 55 15.41 14.89 -15.47
C GLN A 55 15.11 15.49 -16.85
N ASP A 56 15.15 16.81 -16.91
CA ASP A 56 15.12 17.59 -18.14
C ASP A 56 16.34 17.20 -18.97
N ILE A 57 16.17 16.19 -19.83
CA ILE A 57 17.09 15.95 -20.93
C ILE A 57 16.86 17.06 -21.95
N SER A 58 17.58 18.17 -21.76
CA SER A 58 17.71 19.24 -22.76
C SER A 58 18.46 18.69 -23.99
N GLY A 59 17.75 17.92 -24.83
CA GLY A 59 18.16 17.43 -26.13
C GLY A 59 16.97 17.49 -27.07
N THR A 60 16.84 18.60 -27.80
CA THR A 60 15.97 18.95 -28.96
C THR A 60 14.67 18.17 -29.28
N GLY A 61 14.03 17.54 -28.31
CA GLY A 61 12.72 16.94 -28.43
C GLY A 61 11.92 17.23 -27.17
N ARG A 62 10.90 18.08 -27.26
CA ARG A 62 9.92 18.26 -26.17
C ARG A 62 9.19 16.93 -25.94
N ALA A 63 9.67 16.14 -24.99
CA ALA A 63 8.89 15.06 -24.41
C ALA A 63 8.06 15.68 -23.27
N SER A 64 6.85 16.12 -23.63
CA SER A 64 5.84 16.52 -22.64
C SER A 64 5.42 15.28 -21.85
N HIS A 65 5.53 15.30 -20.52
CA HIS A 65 4.36 14.90 -19.74
C HIS A 65 4.30 15.58 -18.38
N GLU A 66 3.11 16.13 -18.15
CA GLU A 66 2.56 16.70 -16.94
C GLU A 66 2.82 15.86 -15.68
N LYS A 67 3.51 16.48 -14.71
CA LYS A 67 3.59 16.09 -13.29
C LYS A 67 4.21 14.71 -13.04
N PRO A 68 5.36 14.61 -12.35
CA PRO A 68 5.98 13.31 -12.08
C PRO A 68 4.96 12.36 -11.46
N ALA A 69 4.73 11.22 -12.11
CA ALA A 69 3.88 10.18 -11.57
C ALA A 69 4.45 9.80 -10.20
N ARG A 70 3.60 9.81 -9.17
CA ARG A 70 4.03 9.45 -7.82
C ARG A 70 4.38 7.97 -7.84
N HIS A 71 5.65 7.63 -7.56
CA HIS A 71 6.05 6.24 -7.45
C HIS A 71 5.80 5.78 -6.03
N ILE A 72 4.92 4.81 -5.87
CA ILE A 72 4.63 4.19 -4.57
C ILE A 72 5.45 2.91 -4.44
N THR A 73 6.37 2.85 -3.48
CA THR A 73 7.21 1.67 -3.22
C THR A 73 7.21 1.26 -1.75
N CYS A 74 7.47 -0.01 -1.46
CA CYS A 74 7.71 -0.50 -0.09
C CYS A 74 9.15 -0.23 0.34
N GLY A 75 9.42 -0.27 1.65
CA GLY A 75 10.75 -0.05 2.22
C GLY A 75 11.81 -0.98 1.63
N ALA A 76 11.46 -2.25 1.41
CA ALA A 76 12.36 -3.25 0.80
C ALA A 76 12.73 -2.91 -0.65
N CYS A 77 11.73 -2.61 -1.50
CA CYS A 77 11.99 -2.24 -2.90
C CYS A 77 12.77 -0.92 -2.98
N ARG A 78 12.47 0.05 -2.11
CA ARG A 78 13.20 1.31 -2.07
C ARG A 78 14.65 1.11 -1.64
N ALA A 79 14.92 0.31 -0.61
CA ALA A 79 16.28 0.01 -0.18
C ALA A 79 17.10 -0.65 -1.30
N ALA A 80 16.48 -1.55 -2.06
CA ALA A 80 17.11 -2.19 -3.22
C ALA A 80 17.39 -1.23 -4.38
N GLU A 81 16.59 -0.16 -4.56
CA GLU A 81 16.81 0.86 -5.58
C GLU A 81 17.97 1.82 -5.24
N THR A 82 18.31 1.95 -3.96
CA THR A 82 19.36 2.85 -3.47
C THR A 82 20.69 2.15 -3.16
N SER A 83 20.80 0.85 -3.43
CA SER A 83 22.00 0.04 -3.16
C SER A 83 22.94 -0.08 -4.35
#